data_AF-A0A7C4M306-F1
#
_entry.id   AF-A0A7C4M306-F1
#
_cell.length_a   1.000
_cell.length_b   1.000
_cell.length_c   1.000
_cell.angle_alpha   90.00
_cell.angle_beta   90.00
_cell.angle_gamma   90.00
#
_symmetry.space_group_name_H-M   'P 1'
#
loop_
_entity.id
_entity.type
_entity.pdbx_description
1 polymer ?
#
loop_
_entity_poly.entity_id
_entity_poly.type
_entity_poly.pdbx_seq_one_letter_code
_entity_poly.pdbx_strand_id
1 'polypeptide(L)' 'MAATEEKKLEREAPIDAPEAPGPTAGGSSSRVKFEIFGEEMIEKRVKASGNSGRVYLPPDWVGHRVKIIRID' A
#
# COMPACT_ATOMS: atom_id res chain seq x y z
N MET A 1 0.90 -17.34 -61.46
CA MET A 1 1.52 -16.23 -62.19
C MET A 1 1.24 -14.95 -61.43
N ALA A 2 2.28 -14.14 -61.21
CA ALA A 2 2.35 -12.72 -60.82
C ALA A 2 1.56 -12.27 -59.56
N ALA A 3 2.25 -11.90 -58.46
CA ALA A 3 2.80 -10.56 -58.15
C ALA A 3 1.68 -9.54 -57.87
N THR A 4 1.61 -8.81 -56.75
CA THR A 4 2.56 -7.82 -56.17
C THR A 4 2.07 -7.48 -54.74
N GLU A 5 2.94 -7.39 -53.72
CA GLU A 5 3.69 -6.19 -53.26
C GLU A 5 2.97 -5.40 -52.14
N GLU A 6 3.49 -5.60 -50.93
CA GLU A 6 3.80 -4.61 -49.89
C GLU A 6 2.89 -3.38 -49.70
N LYS A 7 2.24 -3.33 -48.52
CA LYS A 7 2.05 -2.05 -47.83
C LYS A 7 2.35 -2.20 -46.34
N LYS A 8 3.61 -1.88 -46.03
CA LYS A 8 4.10 -1.41 -44.73
C LYS A 8 3.13 -0.37 -44.16
N LEU A 9 2.57 -0.63 -42.99
CA LEU A 9 2.12 0.41 -42.08
C LEU A 9 2.64 0.04 -40.69
N GLU A 10 3.80 0.59 -40.37
CA GLU A 10 4.31 0.65 -39.00
C GLU A 10 3.32 1.47 -38.16
N ARG A 11 2.75 0.85 -37.13
CA ARG A 11 2.32 1.57 -35.91
C ARG A 11 2.72 0.69 -34.72
N GLU A 12 3.96 0.92 -34.31
CA GLU A 12 4.44 0.96 -32.92
C GLU A 12 3.66 0.11 -31.90
N ALA A 13 4.25 -1.00 -31.48
CA ALA A 13 3.96 -1.51 -30.14
C ALA A 13 4.57 -0.52 -29.14
N PRO A 14 3.84 -0.13 -28.09
CA PRO A 14 4.53 -0.23 -26.81
C PRO A 14 3.68 -0.72 -25.63
N ILE A 15 4.29 -1.64 -24.86
CA ILE A 15 4.48 -1.60 -23.40
C ILE A 15 3.21 -1.26 -22.60
N ASP A 16 2.55 -2.16 -21.88
CA ASP A 16 3.03 -2.83 -20.67
C ASP A 16 1.93 -3.82 -20.28
N ALA A 17 2.09 -5.10 -20.65
CA ALA A 17 1.36 -6.16 -19.94
C ALA A 17 1.83 -6.10 -18.48
N PRO A 18 0.97 -6.32 -17.46
CA PRO A 18 1.43 -6.34 -16.08
C PRO A 18 2.41 -7.51 -15.93
N GLU A 19 3.70 -7.18 -16.04
CA GLU A 19 4.80 -8.08 -15.78
C GLU A 19 4.64 -8.54 -14.34
N ALA A 20 4.36 -9.83 -14.16
CA ALA A 20 4.37 -10.45 -12.86
C ALA A 20 5.72 -10.12 -12.20
N PRO A 21 5.75 -9.53 -10.99
CA PRO A 21 7.00 -9.11 -10.41
C PRO A 21 7.89 -10.32 -10.17
N GLY A 22 8.98 -10.40 -10.93
CA GLY A 22 10.09 -11.31 -10.66
C GLY A 22 10.68 -11.04 -9.28
N PRO A 23 11.39 -12.01 -8.67
CA PRO A 23 11.86 -11.90 -7.30
C PRO A 23 13.09 -11.00 -7.25
N THR A 24 12.89 -9.71 -7.02
CA THR A 24 13.99 -8.81 -6.65
C THR A 24 14.35 -9.05 -5.19
N ALA A 25 15.49 -9.71 -4.98
CA ALA A 25 16.09 -9.93 -3.68
C ALA A 25 16.47 -8.60 -3.01
N GLY A 26 15.95 -8.36 -1.80
CA GLY A 26 16.28 -7.15 -1.02
C GLY A 26 15.38 -6.94 0.18
N GLY A 27 15.40 -7.89 1.12
CA GLY A 27 14.69 -7.81 2.40
C GLY A 27 13.22 -8.21 2.27
N SER A 28 12.90 -9.43 2.71
CA SER A 28 11.53 -9.79 3.06
C SER A 28 11.08 -8.89 4.21
N SER A 29 10.61 -7.68 3.90
CA SER A 29 9.61 -7.04 4.74
C SER A 29 8.45 -8.02 4.71
N SER A 30 8.34 -8.84 5.75
CA SER A 30 7.19 -9.70 5.92
C SER A 30 5.99 -8.75 5.92
N ARG A 31 5.28 -8.66 4.79
CA ARG A 31 4.01 -7.95 4.73
C ARG A 31 3.08 -8.67 5.68
N VAL A 32 2.98 -8.15 6.90
CA VAL A 32 2.06 -8.67 7.90
C VAL A 32 0.72 -8.02 7.63
N LYS A 33 -0.28 -8.84 7.28
CA LYS A 33 -1.67 -8.38 7.22
C LYS A 33 -2.24 -8.42 8.64
N PHE A 34 -2.69 -7.27 9.12
CA PHE A 34 -3.45 -7.19 10.37
C PHE A 34 -4.94 -7.12 10.02
N GLU A 35 -5.73 -8.08 10.52
CA GLU A 35 -7.20 -8.03 10.48
C GLU A 35 -7.70 -7.63 11.86
N ILE A 36 -8.36 -6.48 11.95
CA ILE A 36 -8.89 -5.94 13.20
C ILE A 36 -10.38 -5.75 13.05
N PHE A 37 -11.15 -6.29 14.00
CA PHE A 37 -12.56 -6.02 14.15
C PHE A 37 -12.71 -4.94 15.22
N GLY A 38 -13.39 -3.85 14.86
CA GLY A 38 -13.65 -2.71 15.74
C GLY A 38 -14.76 -1.86 15.16
N GLU A 39 -15.36 -1.02 16.01
CA GLU A 39 -16.46 -0.14 15.60
C GLU A 39 -15.96 1.10 14.85
N GLU A 40 -14.77 1.61 15.21
CA GLU A 40 -14.23 2.84 14.65
C GLU A 40 -12.69 2.79 14.53
N MET A 41 -12.14 3.31 13.42
CA MET A 41 -10.70 3.43 13.15
C MET A 41 -10.32 4.90 13.00
N ILE A 42 -9.37 5.38 13.81
CA ILE A 42 -8.84 6.74 13.74
C ILE A 42 -7.33 6.69 13.50
N GLU A 43 -6.87 7.38 12.46
CA GLU A 43 -5.44 7.60 12.23
C GLU A 43 -5.01 8.93 12.86
N LYS A 44 -3.95 8.88 13.67
CA LYS A 44 -3.43 10.08 14.34
C LYS A 44 -1.93 9.98 14.51
N ARG A 45 -1.23 11.07 14.19
CA ARG A 45 0.22 11.16 14.36
C ARG A 45 0.55 11.33 15.84
N VAL A 46 1.49 10.52 16.33
CA VAL A 46 2.01 10.61 17.69
C VAL A 46 2.73 11.95 17.86
N LYS A 47 2.39 12.70 18.92
CA LYS A 47 3.10 13.92 19.29
C LYS A 47 4.09 13.61 20.41
N ALA A 48 5.26 14.22 20.37
CA ALA A 48 6.23 14.11 21.45
C ALA A 48 5.69 14.78 22.73
N SER A 49 5.87 14.13 23.87
CA SER A 49 5.63 14.71 25.17
C SER A 49 6.65 14.15 26.16
N GLY A 50 7.70 14.93 26.40
CA GLY A 50 8.88 14.49 27.15
C GLY A 50 9.54 13.30 26.46
N ASN A 51 9.69 12.22 27.22
CA ASN A 51 10.31 10.95 26.85
C ASN A 51 9.30 9.91 26.35
N SER A 52 8.06 10.32 26.04
CA SER A 52 7.01 9.45 25.51
C SER A 52 6.21 10.11 24.39
N GLY A 53 5.53 9.29 23.58
CA GLY A 53 4.57 9.73 22.58
C GLY A 53 3.16 9.80 23.16
N ARG A 54 2.43 10.89 22.89
CA ARG A 54 1.01 11.03 23.26
C ARG A 54 0.13 11.07 22.02
N VAL A 55 -0.98 10.36 22.09
CA VAL A 55 -2.08 10.41 21.12
C VAL A 55 -3.34 10.81 21.88
N TYR A 56 -4.00 11.89 21.45
CA TYR A 56 -5.27 12.33 22.03
C TYR A 56 -6.41 11.66 21.27
N LEU A 57 -7.12 10.77 21.95
CA LEU A 57 -8.32 10.10 21.45
C LEU A 57 -9.56 10.95 21.74
N PRO A 58 -10.70 10.74 21.03
CA PRO A 58 -11.95 11.39 21.36
C PRO A 58 -12.34 11.20 22.84
N PRO A 59 -12.98 12.20 23.47
CA PRO A 59 -13.41 12.09 24.88
C PRO A 59 -14.45 10.99 25.08
N ASP A 60 -15.25 10.68 24.05
CA ASP A 60 -16.26 9.62 24.09
C ASP A 60 -15.63 8.22 24.27
N TRP A 61 -14.34 8.07 23.96
CA TRP A 61 -13.59 6.83 24.15
C TRP A 61 -13.05 6.67 25.59
N VAL A 62 -13.24 7.64 26.48
CA VAL A 62 -12.85 7.51 27.88
C VAL A 62 -13.59 6.31 28.51
N GLY A 63 -12.84 5.40 29.14
CA GLY A 63 -13.37 4.17 29.71
C GLY A 63 -13.49 2.99 28.73
N HIS A 64 -13.25 3.20 27.43
CA HIS A 64 -13.27 2.14 26.42
C HIS A 64 -11.90 1.47 26.26
N ARG A 65 -11.91 0.20 25.82
CA ARG A 65 -10.68 -0.57 25.54
C ARG A 65 -10.23 -0.34 24.10
N VAL A 66 -9.09 0.32 23.94
CA VAL A 66 -8.51 0.65 22.63
C VAL A 66 -7.30 -0.22 22.29
N LYS A 67 -7.17 -0.58 21.00
CA LYS A 67 -5.97 -1.23 20.43
C LYS A 67 -5.29 -0.23 19.49
N ILE A 68 -3.98 -0.09 19.63
CA ILE A 68 -3.17 0.81 18.80
C ILE A 68 -2.20 -0.04 17.99
N ILE A 69 -2.09 0.25 16.70
CA ILE A 69 -1.18 -0.43 15.78
C ILE A 69 -0.33 0.65 15.12
N ARG A 70 0.99 0.49 15.18
CA ARG A 70 1.94 1.34 14.48
C ARG A 70 2.02 0.87 13.02
N ILE A 71 1.86 1.81 12.09
CA ILE A 71 1.79 1.55 10.64
C ILE A 71 3.04 2.04 9.87
N ASP A 72 4.03 2.58 10.58
CA ASP A 72 5.25 3.19 10.03
C ASP A 72 6.50 2.42 10.45
#